data_AF-A0A947M6A5-F1
#
_entry.id   AF-A0A947M6A5-F1
#
_cell.length_a   1.000
_cell.length_b   1.000
_cell.length_c   1.000
_cell.angle_alpha   90.00
_cell.angle_beta   90.00
_cell.angle_gamma   90.00
#
_symmetry.space_group_name_H-M   'P 1'
#
loop_
_entity.id
_entity.type
_entity.pdbx_description
1 polymer ?
#
loop_
_entity_poly.entity_id
_entity_poly.type
_entity_poly.pdbx_seq_one_letter_code
_entity_poly.pdbx_strand_id
1 'polypeptide(L)'
;MPMDMPGFDPRQIRLSDRIMYAFELALEQEDMAIAEALARTLEMAMTRNTGGGEFVERRDYPPEMEAAMNRLAELQVKHRNAASR
;
A
#
# COMPACT_ATOMS: atom_id res chain seq x y z
N MET A 1 13.93 15.55 1.71
CA MET A 1 13.30 15.74 0.39
C MET A 1 13.90 16.96 -0.28
N PRO A 2 14.29 16.91 -1.57
CA PRO A 2 14.60 18.13 -2.31
C PRO A 2 13.27 18.79 -2.71
N MET A 3 12.91 19.82 -1.96
CA MET A 3 11.73 20.66 -2.13
C MET A 3 11.99 21.74 -3.19
N ASP A 4 12.18 21.35 -4.45
CA ASP A 4 11.98 22.25 -5.60
C ASP A 4 12.14 21.50 -6.93
N MET A 5 11.04 20.98 -7.47
CA MET A 5 10.93 20.61 -8.88
C MET A 5 9.86 21.50 -9.53
N PRO A 6 10.21 22.29 -10.58
CA PRO A 6 9.23 23.11 -11.27
C PRO A 6 8.16 22.23 -11.93
N GLY A 7 6.89 22.44 -11.58
CA GLY A 7 5.74 21.66 -12.04
C GLY A 7 5.06 20.81 -10.95
N PHE A 8 5.62 20.75 -9.74
CA PHE A 8 5.01 20.09 -8.60
C PHE A 8 3.92 20.97 -7.97
N ASP A 9 2.65 20.69 -8.27
CA ASP A 9 1.53 21.25 -7.50
C ASP A 9 1.20 20.28 -6.34
N PRO A 10 1.41 20.65 -5.06
CA PRO A 10 1.09 19.78 -3.93
C PRO A 10 -0.40 19.41 -3.83
N ARG A 11 -1.29 20.12 -4.55
CA ARG A 11 -2.72 19.80 -4.74
C ARG A 11 -2.97 18.70 -5.77
N GLN A 12 -1.97 18.34 -6.58
CA GLN A 12 -2.04 17.25 -7.57
C GLN A 12 -1.55 15.91 -7.02
N ILE A 13 -0.88 15.87 -5.87
CA ILE A 13 -0.51 14.59 -5.25
C ILE A 13 -1.80 13.83 -4.94
N ARG A 14 -1.97 12.66 -5.55
CA ARG A 14 -3.16 11.84 -5.36
C ARG A 14 -3.14 11.28 -3.94
N LEU A 15 -4.33 11.14 -3.35
CA LEU A 15 -4.46 10.51 -2.04
C LEU A 15 -3.88 9.08 -2.04
N SER A 16 -4.03 8.37 -3.17
CA SER A 16 -3.41 7.05 -3.39
C SER A 16 -1.90 7.07 -3.18
N ASP A 17 -1.22 8.08 -3.71
CA ASP A 17 0.25 8.18 -3.68
C ASP A 17 0.73 8.46 -2.25
N ARG A 18 -0.03 9.27 -1.49
CA ARG A 18 0.24 9.50 -0.06
C ARG A 18 0.01 8.26 0.79
N ILE A 19 -1.04 7.48 0.50
CA ILE A 19 -1.30 6.22 1.20
C ILE A 19 -0.22 5.19 0.87
N MET A 20 0.20 5.10 -0.40
CA MET A 20 1.29 4.22 -0.81
C MET A 20 2.60 4.60 -0.10
N TYR A 21 2.96 5.88 -0.08
CA TYR A 21 4.15 6.34 0.62
C TYR A 21 4.11 6.03 2.12
N ALA A 22 2.96 6.25 2.77
CA ALA A 22 2.79 5.89 4.19
C ALA A 22 2.90 4.38 4.43
N PHE A 23 2.41 3.56 3.48
CA PHE A 23 2.52 2.12 3.54
C PHE A 23 3.97 1.65 3.40
N GLU A 24 4.73 2.21 2.46
CA GLU A 24 6.17 1.95 2.31
C GLU A 24 6.96 2.32 3.57
N LEU A 25 6.66 3.47 4.19
CA LEU A 25 7.28 3.87 5.46
C LEU A 25 6.95 2.89 6.59
N ALA A 26 5.71 2.42 6.69
CA ALA A 26 5.33 1.42 7.70
C ALA A 26 6.08 0.09 7.50
N LEU A 27 6.26 -0.34 6.25
CA LEU A 27 7.07 -1.52 5.90
C LEU A 27 8.55 -1.33 6.25
N GLU A 28 9.12 -0.15 5.99
CA GLU A 28 10.52 0.17 6.36
C GLU A 28 10.73 0.19 7.87
N GLN A 29 9.74 0.66 8.62
CA GLN A 29 9.75 0.69 10.09
C GLN A 29 9.42 -0.67 10.73
N GLU A 30 9.08 -1.68 9.92
CA GLU A 30 8.57 -2.98 10.37
C GLU A 30 7.30 -2.88 11.26
N ASP A 31 6.53 -1.81 11.12
CA ASP A 31 5.27 -1.62 11.85
C ASP A 31 4.14 -2.42 11.17
N MET A 32 3.99 -3.67 11.63
CA MET A 32 3.03 -4.62 11.09
C MET A 32 1.58 -4.13 11.21
N ALA A 33 1.22 -3.46 12.30
CA ALA A 33 -0.15 -3.04 12.55
C ALA A 33 -0.58 -1.93 11.58
N ILE A 34 0.28 -0.93 11.38
CA ILE A 34 0.03 0.15 10.42
C ILE A 34 0.08 -0.38 8.99
N ALA A 35 1.07 -1.22 8.66
CA ALA A 35 1.21 -1.79 7.32
C ALA A 35 -0.04 -2.59 6.92
N GLU A 36 -0.58 -3.43 7.80
CA GLU A 36 -1.80 -4.19 7.53
C GLU A 36 -3.04 -3.29 7.36
N ALA A 37 -3.18 -2.28 8.22
CA ALA A 37 -4.32 -1.35 8.15
C ALA A 37 -4.34 -0.56 6.83
N LEU A 38 -3.19 -0.09 6.37
CA LEU A 38 -3.06 0.64 5.11
C LEU A 38 -3.31 -0.27 3.90
N ALA A 39 -2.76 -1.50 3.90
CA ALA A 39 -3.00 -2.47 2.83
C ALA A 39 -4.48 -2.82 2.68
N ARG A 40 -5.18 -3.13 3.79
CA ARG A 40 -6.63 -3.39 3.79
C ARG A 40 -7.42 -2.18 3.30
N THR A 41 -7.01 -0.98 3.69
CA THR A 41 -7.67 0.26 3.26
C THR A 41 -7.53 0.47 1.76
N LEU A 42 -6.34 0.21 1.19
CA LEU A 42 -6.09 0.27 -0.25
C LEU A 42 -6.95 -0.76 -1.00
N GLU A 43 -6.95 -2.02 -0.54
CA GLU A 43 -7.76 -3.09 -1.13
C GLU A 43 -9.25 -2.72 -1.12
N MET A 44 -9.76 -2.23 0.01
CA MET A 44 -11.14 -1.75 0.11
C MET A 44 -11.41 -0.56 -0.80
N ALA A 45 -10.51 0.43 -0.87
CA ALA A 45 -10.72 1.61 -1.71
C ALA A 45 -10.76 1.26 -3.21
N MET A 46 -9.97 0.28 -3.64
CA MET A 46 -9.93 -0.18 -5.03
C MET A 46 -11.12 -1.06 -5.38
N THR A 47 -11.62 -1.88 -4.45
CA THR A 47 -12.69 -2.86 -4.69
C THR A 47 -14.11 -2.40 -4.31
N ARG A 48 -14.28 -1.36 -3.49
CA ARG A 48 -15.58 -0.98 -2.90
C ARG A 48 -16.56 -0.29 -3.85
N ASN A 49 -16.09 0.27 -4.96
CA ASN A 49 -16.94 0.93 -5.98
C ASN A 49 -17.02 0.18 -7.31
N THR A 50 -16.44 -1.02 -7.40
CA THR A 50 -16.47 -1.83 -8.60
C THR A 50 -17.57 -2.89 -8.47
N GLY A 51 -18.74 -2.55 -9.01
CA GLY A 51 -20.04 -3.11 -8.69
C GLY A 51 -20.18 -4.64 -8.78
N GLY A 52 -20.85 -5.19 -7.75
CA GLY A 52 -21.69 -6.39 -7.74
C GLY A 52 -21.22 -7.63 -8.53
N GLY A 53 -20.95 -8.72 -7.80
CA GLY A 53 -21.05 -10.11 -8.26
C GLY A 53 -20.03 -10.60 -9.29
N GLU A 54 -19.73 -9.81 -10.33
CA GLU A 54 -18.93 -10.21 -11.50
C GLU A 54 -17.84 -9.19 -11.87
N PHE A 55 -17.46 -8.28 -10.97
CA PHE A 55 -16.32 -7.42 -11.25
C PHE A 55 -15.00 -8.14 -10.97
N VAL A 56 -14.24 -8.38 -12.04
CA VAL A 56 -12.84 -8.81 -11.99
C VAL A 56 -11.96 -7.58 -12.25
N GLU A 57 -11.22 -7.14 -11.23
CA GLU A 57 -10.21 -6.09 -11.35
C GLU A 57 -9.11 -6.56 -12.32
N ARG A 58 -9.19 -6.16 -13.59
CA ARG A 58 -8.18 -6.47 -14.63
C ARG A 58 -7.12 -5.39 -14.79
N ARG A 59 -6.92 -4.55 -13.76
CA ARG A 59 -5.81 -3.60 -13.75
C ARG A 59 -4.61 -4.32 -13.14
N ASP A 60 -3.63 -4.63 -13.97
CA ASP A 60 -2.31 -5.01 -13.48
C ASP A 60 -1.87 -3.91 -12.49
N TYR A 61 -1.50 -4.34 -11.28
CA TYR A 61 -1.01 -3.39 -10.30
C TYR A 61 0.27 -2.76 -10.85
N PRO A 62 0.51 -1.46 -10.58
CA PRO A 62 1.81 -0.87 -10.85
C PRO A 62 2.90 -1.73 -10.18
N PRO A 63 4.06 -1.97 -10.81
CA PRO A 63 5.10 -2.84 -10.26
C PRO A 63 5.54 -2.50 -8.83
N GLU A 64 5.51 -1.20 -8.49
CA GLU A 64 5.82 -0.69 -7.15
C GLU A 64 4.83 -1.22 -6.09
N MET A 65 3.54 -1.30 -6.45
CA MET A 65 2.51 -1.84 -5.56
C MET A 65 2.67 -3.34 -5.36
N GLU A 66 2.97 -4.11 -6.41
CA GLU A 66 3.24 -5.54 -6.29
C GLU A 66 4.45 -5.81 -5.38
N ALA A 67 5.54 -5.05 -5.57
CA ALA A 67 6.73 -5.14 -4.74
C ALA A 67 6.43 -4.84 -3.25
N ALA A 68 5.64 -3.81 -2.97
CA ALA A 68 5.24 -3.47 -1.60
C ALA A 68 4.35 -4.55 -0.97
N MET A 69 3.42 -5.14 -1.73
CA MET A 69 2.57 -6.24 -1.25
C MET A 69 3.38 -7.51 -0.96
N ASN A 70 4.40 -7.81 -1.76
CA ASN A 70 5.32 -8.92 -1.48
C ASN A 70 6.11 -8.69 -0.18
N ARG A 71 6.61 -7.46 0.05
CA ARG A 71 7.28 -7.09 1.31
C ARG A 71 6.36 -7.26 2.53
N LEU A 72 5.07 -6.92 2.40
CA LEU A 72 4.10 -7.15 3.46
C LEU A 72 3.93 -8.65 3.76
N ALA A 73 3.83 -9.50 2.74
CA ALA A 73 3.73 -10.95 2.92
C ALA A 73 4.95 -11.52 3.66
N GLU A 74 6.15 -11.06 3.32
CA GLU A 74 7.38 -11.43 4.04
C GLU A 74 7.35 -11.00 5.51
N LEU A 75 6.91 -9.76 5.78
CA LEU A 75 6.77 -9.23 7.14
C LEU A 75 5.76 -10.04 7.97
N GLN A 76 4.63 -10.42 7.38
CA GLN A 76 3.63 -11.29 8.00
C GLN A 76 4.20 -12.65 8.41
N VAL A 77 5.03 -13.26 7.55
CA VAL A 77 5.71 -14.52 7.87
C VAL A 77 6.68 -14.34 9.03
N LYS A 78 7.52 -13.29 9.00
CA LYS A 78 8.44 -12.98 10.10
C LYS A 78 7.70 -12.80 11.43
N HIS A 79 6.64 -12.00 11.43
CA HIS A 79 5.86 -11.69 12.64
C HIS A 79 5.16 -12.94 13.20
N ARG A 80 4.61 -13.81 12.34
CA ARG A 80 4.02 -15.10 12.75
C ARG A 80 5.05 -16.02 13.39
N ASN A 81 6.25 -16.08 12.83
CA ASN A 81 7.35 -16.89 13.35
C ASN A 81 7.89 -16.35 14.68
N ALA A 82 7.86 -15.03 14.88
CA ALA A 82 8.21 -14.39 16.14
C ALA A 82 7.17 -14.63 17.24
N ALA A 83 5.88 -14.63 16.90
CA ALA A 83 4.79 -14.90 17.84
C ALA A 83 4.63 -16.39 18.24
N SER A 84 5.32 -17.30 17.54
CA SER A 84 5.30 -18.75 17.79
C SER A 84 6.51 -19.24 18.62
N ARG A 85 7.32 -18.31 19.15
CA ARG A 85 8.45 -18.55 20.06
C ARG A 85 8.14 -17.98 21.43
#